data_AF-A0A0F9BVK9-F1
#
_entry.id   AF-A0A0F9BVK9-F1
#
_cell.length_a   1.000
_cell.length_b   1.000
_cell.length_c   1.000
_cell.angle_alpha   90.00
_cell.angle_beta   90.00
_cell.angle_gamma   90.00
#
_symmetry.space_group_name_H-M   'P 1'
#
loop_
_entity.id
_entity.type
_entity.pdbx_description
1 polymer ?
#
loop_
_entity_poly.entity_id
_entity_poly.type
_entity_poly.pdbx_seq_one_letter_code
_entity_poly.pdbx_strand_id
1 'polypeptide(L)'
;LEVRDPVSGKSREVKIIGVISLGSSASFFGVFLPEQTFTAVFGQAASSQYYIGLDDPGNAVRVADRIESALTQSGTQASSIKKDIDDDQALFRNFFRLMQSFMGLGLFVGIAAVGVIAFRSVVERRQQIGMLRAIGYTRGTVALSFILESTFVAALGVLSGVGLAIWLSYFLITSDEFPTSESAYVIPWFQIALISAFAFFASLLMTIVPSRLAASVPIAEALRYE
;
A
#
# COMPACT_ATOMS: atom_id res chain seq x y z
N LEU A 1 5.30 -11.69 41.13
CA LEU A 1 4.14 -11.28 40.31
C LEU A 1 2.97 -12.13 40.78
N GLU A 2 1.82 -11.54 41.09
CA GLU A 2 0.67 -12.30 41.57
C GLU A 2 -0.24 -12.63 40.39
N VAL A 3 -0.46 -13.93 40.15
CA VAL A 3 -1.43 -14.39 39.14
C VAL A 3 -2.71 -14.73 39.89
N ARG A 4 -3.80 -14.06 39.52
CA ARG A 4 -5.11 -14.22 40.16
C ARG A 4 -6.16 -14.63 39.13
N ASP A 5 -6.94 -15.63 39.47
CA ASP A 5 -8.13 -15.98 38.71
C ASP A 5 -9.24 -14.96 39.01
N PRO A 6 -9.74 -14.22 38.00
CA PRO A 6 -10.78 -13.22 38.19
C PRO A 6 -12.13 -13.83 38.59
N VAL A 7 -12.37 -15.11 38.33
CA VAL A 7 -13.64 -15.79 38.63
C VAL A 7 -13.61 -16.46 39.99
N SER A 8 -12.58 -17.28 40.27
CA SER A 8 -12.49 -18.01 41.54
C SER A 8 -11.84 -17.21 42.66
N GLY A 9 -11.17 -16.10 42.35
CA GLY A 9 -10.45 -15.27 43.30
C GLY A 9 -9.16 -15.89 43.85
N LYS A 10 -8.82 -17.13 43.46
CA LYS A 10 -7.58 -17.80 43.85
C LYS A 10 -6.39 -17.06 43.27
N SER A 11 -5.36 -16.85 44.09
CA SER A 11 -4.12 -16.24 43.64
C SER A 11 -2.91 -17.08 44.05
N ARG A 12 -1.85 -16.96 43.26
CA ARG A 12 -0.56 -17.56 43.55
C ARG A 12 0.55 -16.62 43.14
N GLU A 13 1.55 -16.51 44.00
CA GLU A 13 2.74 -15.74 43.69
C GLU A 13 3.64 -16.55 42.74
N VAL A 14 4.00 -15.94 41.61
CA VAL A 14 4.92 -16.51 40.61
C VAL A 14 6.12 -15.60 40.41
N LYS A 15 7.28 -16.21 40.16
CA LYS A 15 8.52 -15.51 39.84
C LYS A 15 8.71 -15.48 38.32
N ILE A 16 9.01 -14.30 37.77
CA ILE A 16 9.41 -14.19 36.36
C ILE A 16 10.80 -14.83 36.21
N ILE A 17 10.91 -15.81 35.31
CA ILE A 17 12.16 -16.51 35.01
C ILE A 17 12.78 -16.07 33.69
N GLY A 18 12.03 -15.37 32.83
CA GLY A 18 12.50 -14.88 31.55
C GLY A 18 11.46 -14.00 30.88
N VAL A 19 11.92 -13.18 29.93
CA VAL A 19 11.08 -12.39 29.03
C VAL A 19 11.44 -12.83 27.62
N ILE A 20 10.44 -13.30 26.87
CA ILE A 20 10.63 -13.76 25.49
C ILE A 20 10.23 -12.60 24.58
N SER A 21 11.09 -12.28 23.61
CA SER A 21 10.68 -11.41 22.49
C SER A 21 10.03 -12.29 21.44
N LEU A 22 8.72 -12.19 21.29
CA LEU A 22 7.95 -12.99 20.31
C LEU A 22 7.83 -12.30 18.94
N GLY A 23 8.57 -11.20 18.74
CA GLY A 23 8.52 -10.40 17.52
C GLY A 23 7.10 -9.90 17.23
N SER A 24 6.79 -9.70 15.96
CA SER A 24 5.48 -9.26 15.47
C SER A 24 4.40 -10.35 15.45
N SER A 25 4.57 -11.43 16.22
CA SER A 25 3.65 -12.58 16.21
C SER A 25 2.45 -12.32 17.12
N ALA A 26 1.32 -11.94 16.54
CA ALA A 26 0.07 -11.71 17.28
C ALA A 26 -0.45 -12.97 18.02
N SER A 27 -0.04 -14.15 17.58
CA SER A 27 -0.53 -15.44 18.11
C SER A 27 0.06 -15.84 19.46
N PHE A 28 1.17 -15.22 19.88
CA PHE A 28 1.88 -15.63 21.10
C PHE A 28 2.05 -14.48 22.10
N PHE A 29 1.00 -13.68 22.27
CA PHE A 29 0.96 -12.64 23.29
C PHE A 29 0.43 -13.19 24.62
N GLY A 30 1.18 -13.04 25.71
CA GLY A 30 0.71 -13.40 27.05
C GLY A 30 1.79 -13.86 28.03
N VAL A 31 1.33 -14.39 29.16
CA VAL A 31 2.18 -14.97 30.21
C VAL A 31 2.21 -16.48 30.04
N PHE A 32 3.40 -17.04 29.87
CA PHE A 32 3.62 -18.48 29.80
C PHE A 32 3.86 -19.06 31.19
N LEU A 33 3.06 -20.06 31.56
CA LEU A 33 3.10 -20.72 32.86
C LEU A 33 3.24 -22.23 32.66
N PRO A 34 3.94 -22.95 33.55
CA PRO A 34 3.88 -24.41 33.57
C PRO A 34 2.45 -24.90 33.79
N GLU A 35 2.05 -25.97 33.11
CA GLU A 35 0.70 -26.54 33.17
C GLU A 35 0.24 -26.80 34.62
N GLN A 36 1.13 -27.35 35.44
CA GLN A 36 0.85 -27.62 36.86
C GLN A 36 0.51 -26.34 37.66
N THR A 37 1.18 -25.22 37.34
CA THR A 37 0.92 -23.93 37.97
C THR A 37 -0.41 -23.36 37.48
N PHE A 38 -0.70 -23.50 36.19
CA PHE A 38 -1.98 -23.09 35.61
C PHE A 38 -3.15 -23.83 36.25
N THR A 39 -3.10 -25.17 36.32
CA THR A 39 -4.21 -25.98 36.87
C THR A 39 -4.44 -25.72 38.36
N ALA A 40 -3.40 -25.43 39.13
CA ALA A 40 -3.53 -25.11 40.55
C ALA A 40 -4.29 -23.79 40.80
N VAL A 41 -4.16 -22.82 39.90
CA VAL A 41 -4.77 -21.48 40.04
C VAL A 41 -6.12 -21.39 39.34
N PHE A 42 -6.20 -21.86 38.10
CA PHE A 42 -7.36 -21.70 37.20
C PHE A 42 -8.20 -22.97 37.03
N GLY A 43 -7.74 -24.13 37.50
CA GLY A 43 -8.42 -25.41 37.29
C GLY A 43 -8.14 -26.04 35.92
N GLN A 44 -9.02 -26.95 35.47
CA GLN A 44 -8.86 -27.58 34.15
C GLN A 44 -9.15 -26.60 33.02
N ALA A 45 -8.30 -26.62 31.99
CA ALA A 45 -8.51 -25.79 30.80
C ALA A 45 -9.74 -26.26 30.03
N ALA A 46 -10.64 -25.34 29.68
CA ALA A 46 -11.82 -25.63 28.86
C ALA A 46 -11.45 -25.98 27.41
N SER A 47 -10.29 -25.52 26.93
CA SER A 47 -9.73 -25.84 25.62
C SER A 47 -8.22 -26.02 25.74
N SER A 48 -7.69 -27.05 25.10
CA SER A 48 -6.25 -27.34 25.06
C SER A 48 -5.78 -27.28 23.62
N GLN A 49 -4.80 -26.42 23.34
CA GLN A 49 -4.17 -26.31 22.03
C GLN A 49 -2.75 -26.86 22.11
N TYR A 50 -2.42 -27.76 21.18
CA TYR A 50 -1.10 -28.37 21.09
C TYR A 50 -0.39 -27.91 19.84
N TYR A 51 0.89 -27.56 19.98
CA TYR A 51 1.75 -27.19 18.88
C TYR A 51 2.71 -28.33 18.59
N ILE A 52 2.73 -28.78 17.33
CA ILE A 52 3.59 -29.88 16.88
C ILE A 52 4.61 -29.31 15.91
N GLY A 53 5.89 -29.36 16.30
CA GLY A 53 7.00 -29.04 15.42
C GLY A 53 7.20 -30.15 14.39
N LEU A 54 7.37 -29.77 13.12
CA LEU A 54 7.64 -30.69 12.03
C LEU A 54 9.02 -30.38 11.46
N ASP A 55 9.81 -31.43 11.19
CA ASP A 55 11.14 -31.29 10.56
C ASP A 55 11.03 -30.82 9.11
N ASP A 56 9.95 -31.20 8.41
CA ASP A 56 9.63 -30.74 7.06
C ASP A 56 8.37 -29.85 7.04
N PRO A 57 8.53 -28.51 6.95
CA PRO A 57 7.42 -27.56 6.88
C PRO A 57 6.52 -27.73 5.65
N GLY A 58 7.02 -28.33 4.56
CA GLY A 58 6.27 -28.53 3.32
C GLY A 58 5.12 -29.53 3.47
N ASN A 59 5.22 -30.44 4.45
CA ASN A 59 4.22 -31.46 4.72
C ASN A 59 3.19 -31.07 5.79
N ALA A 60 3.30 -29.88 6.39
CA ALA A 60 2.47 -29.46 7.52
C ALA A 60 0.96 -29.56 7.25
N VAL A 61 0.49 -29.16 6.06
CA VAL A 61 -0.93 -29.27 5.68
C VAL A 61 -1.37 -30.73 5.63
N ARG A 62 -0.60 -31.60 4.96
CA ARG A 62 -0.92 -33.03 4.85
C ARG A 62 -0.91 -33.73 6.20
N VAL A 63 0.00 -33.35 7.10
CA VAL A 63 0.06 -33.92 8.45
C VAL A 63 -1.11 -33.42 9.29
N ALA A 64 -1.48 -32.14 9.21
CA ALA A 64 -2.66 -31.60 9.86
C ALA A 64 -3.93 -32.34 9.42
N ASP A 65 -4.15 -32.50 8.11
CA ASP A 65 -5.32 -33.21 7.56
C ASP A 65 -5.40 -34.66 8.08
N ARG A 66 -4.24 -35.34 8.21
CA ARG A 66 -4.16 -36.70 8.77
C ARG A 66 -4.50 -36.74 10.25
N ILE A 67 -3.98 -35.80 11.04
CA ILE A 67 -4.26 -35.69 12.47
C ILE A 67 -5.74 -35.39 12.69
N GLU A 68 -6.30 -34.45 11.92
CA GLU A 68 -7.73 -34.11 11.97
C GLU A 68 -8.58 -35.34 11.62
N SER A 69 -8.28 -36.04 10.52
CA SER A 69 -9.00 -37.24 10.11
C SER A 69 -8.93 -38.37 11.14
N ALA A 70 -7.79 -38.55 11.80
CA ALA A 70 -7.60 -39.58 12.82
C ALA A 70 -8.30 -39.23 14.15
N LEU A 71 -8.42 -37.94 14.48
CA LEU A 71 -8.95 -37.45 15.76
C LEU A 71 -10.32 -36.78 15.62
N THR A 72 -10.98 -36.91 14.46
CA THR A 72 -12.31 -36.31 14.22
C THR A 72 -13.34 -36.79 15.24
N GLN A 73 -13.27 -38.07 15.64
CA GLN A 73 -14.17 -38.65 16.64
C GLN A 73 -14.00 -38.05 18.05
N SER A 74 -12.85 -37.44 18.33
CA SER A 74 -12.56 -36.76 19.58
C SER A 74 -12.87 -35.25 19.51
N GLY A 75 -13.45 -34.75 18.41
CA GLY A 75 -13.75 -33.34 18.21
C GLY A 75 -12.49 -32.47 18.06
N THR A 76 -11.36 -33.06 17.69
CA THR A 76 -10.09 -32.32 17.52
C THR A 76 -10.03 -31.67 16.15
N GLN A 77 -9.79 -30.37 16.13
CA GLN A 77 -9.48 -29.62 14.92
C GLN A 77 -7.96 -29.46 14.82
N ALA A 78 -7.36 -29.91 13.71
CA ALA A 78 -5.94 -29.71 13.45
C ALA A 78 -5.78 -28.83 12.21
N SER A 79 -5.11 -27.70 12.37
CA SER A 79 -4.73 -26.84 11.24
C SER A 79 -3.22 -26.64 11.20
N SER A 80 -2.72 -26.33 10.02
CA SER A 80 -1.34 -25.91 9.83
C SER A 80 -1.25 -24.42 10.17
N ILE A 81 -0.37 -24.06 11.10
CA ILE A 81 -0.08 -22.65 11.45
C ILE A 81 0.26 -21.84 10.20
N LYS A 82 0.99 -22.44 9.24
CA LYS A 82 1.31 -21.78 7.97
C LYS A 82 0.05 -21.46 7.16
N LYS A 83 -0.91 -22.39 7.12
CA LYS A 83 -2.17 -22.20 6.40
C LYS A 83 -3.02 -21.11 7.05
N ASP A 84 -3.13 -21.12 8.38
CA ASP A 84 -3.89 -20.10 9.11
C ASP A 84 -3.28 -18.71 8.89
N ILE A 85 -1.96 -18.58 8.97
CA ILE A 85 -1.25 -17.32 8.64
C ILE A 85 -1.48 -16.93 7.18
N ASP A 86 -1.39 -17.86 6.24
CA ASP A 86 -1.59 -17.59 4.81
C ASP A 86 -3.02 -17.11 4.51
N ASP A 87 -4.02 -17.72 5.15
CA ASP A 87 -5.43 -17.38 5.03
C ASP A 87 -5.76 -16.02 5.69
N ASP A 88 -5.24 -15.76 6.89
CA ASP A 88 -5.37 -14.46 7.58
C ASP A 88 -4.73 -13.34 6.77
N GLN A 89 -3.52 -13.57 6.24
CA GLN A 89 -2.85 -12.61 5.39
C GLN A 89 -3.51 -12.48 4.01
N ALA A 90 -4.25 -13.48 3.53
CA ALA A 90 -4.92 -13.40 2.22
C ALA A 90 -5.96 -12.28 2.21
N LEU A 91 -6.71 -12.09 3.31
CA LEU A 91 -7.67 -11.00 3.45
C LEU A 91 -6.97 -9.63 3.35
N PHE A 92 -5.88 -9.44 4.08
CA PHE A 92 -5.09 -8.20 4.01
C PHE A 92 -4.48 -7.99 2.62
N ARG A 93 -3.85 -9.02 2.02
CA ARG A 93 -3.28 -8.93 0.67
C ARG A 93 -4.35 -8.55 -0.37
N ASN A 94 -5.54 -9.14 -0.28
CA ASN A 94 -6.64 -8.83 -1.18
C ASN A 94 -7.15 -7.40 -0.99
N PHE A 95 -7.29 -6.95 0.26
CA PHE A 95 -7.65 -5.57 0.58
C PHE A 95 -6.64 -4.57 0.02
N PHE A 96 -5.34 -4.78 0.28
CA PHE A 96 -4.27 -3.91 -0.24
C PHE A 96 -4.20 -3.93 -1.77
N ARG A 97 -4.40 -5.09 -2.41
CA ARG A 97 -4.46 -5.19 -3.88
C ARG A 97 -5.63 -4.41 -4.47
N LEU A 98 -6.80 -4.45 -3.81
CA LEU A 98 -7.95 -3.65 -4.21
C LEU A 98 -7.65 -2.15 -4.08
N MET A 99 -7.09 -1.73 -2.94
CA MET A 99 -6.68 -0.34 -2.70
C MET A 99 -5.65 0.13 -3.73
N GLN A 100 -4.65 -0.70 -4.05
CA GLN A 100 -3.66 -0.42 -5.08
C GLN A 100 -4.30 -0.24 -6.47
N SER A 101 -5.35 -0.99 -6.77
CA SER A 101 -6.10 -0.84 -8.02
C SER A 101 -6.83 0.52 -8.07
N PHE A 102 -7.46 0.94 -6.96
CA PHE A 102 -8.06 2.27 -6.85
C PHE A 102 -7.02 3.40 -6.96
N MET A 103 -5.83 3.24 -6.37
CA MET A 103 -4.73 4.18 -6.53
C MET A 103 -4.28 4.28 -8.00
N GLY A 104 -4.19 3.15 -8.69
CA GLY A 104 -3.89 3.11 -10.12
C GLY A 104 -4.95 3.82 -10.97
N LEU A 105 -6.23 3.65 -10.65
CA LEU A 105 -7.32 4.40 -11.27
C LEU A 105 -7.22 5.90 -10.98
N GLY A 106 -6.90 6.29 -9.74
CA GLY A 106 -6.68 7.69 -9.38
C GLY A 106 -5.54 8.32 -10.18
N LEU A 107 -4.43 7.60 -10.36
CA LEU A 107 -3.32 8.03 -11.20
C LEU A 107 -3.76 8.20 -12.66
N PHE A 108 -4.51 7.24 -13.21
CA PHE A 108 -5.04 7.31 -14.57
C PHE A 108 -5.95 8.53 -14.78
N VAL A 109 -6.87 8.77 -13.85
CA VAL A 109 -7.76 9.95 -13.87
C VAL A 109 -6.96 11.25 -13.76
N GLY A 110 -5.92 11.28 -12.92
CA GLY A 110 -5.01 12.43 -12.81
C GLY A 110 -4.28 12.74 -14.12
N ILE A 111 -3.75 11.72 -14.80
CA ILE A 111 -3.11 11.86 -16.12
C ILE A 111 -4.11 12.38 -17.16
N ALA A 112 -5.34 11.84 -17.17
CA ALA A 112 -6.40 12.31 -18.07
C ALA A 112 -6.76 13.79 -17.81
N ALA A 113 -6.82 14.20 -16.55
CA ALA A 113 -7.09 15.59 -16.16
C ALA A 113 -6.03 16.55 -16.70
N VAL A 114 -4.75 16.19 -16.63
CA VAL A 114 -3.66 16.98 -17.24
C VAL A 114 -3.88 17.15 -18.74
N GLY A 115 -4.28 16.08 -19.44
CA GLY A 115 -4.62 16.13 -20.87
C GLY A 115 -5.78 17.09 -21.18
N VAL A 116 -6.85 17.05 -20.39
CA VAL A 116 -8.01 17.95 -20.54
C VAL A 116 -7.61 19.40 -20.31
N ILE A 117 -6.82 19.68 -19.26
CA ILE A 117 -6.34 21.03 -18.95
C ILE A 117 -5.44 21.54 -20.07
N ALA A 118 -4.55 20.71 -20.60
CA ALA A 118 -3.68 21.07 -21.72
C ALA A 118 -4.50 21.40 -22.97
N PHE A 119 -5.52 20.62 -23.29
CA PHE A 119 -6.42 20.91 -24.40
C PHE A 119 -7.15 22.25 -24.21
N ARG A 120 -7.66 22.51 -23.01
CA ARG A 120 -8.32 23.78 -22.67
C ARG A 120 -7.35 24.97 -22.82
N SER A 121 -6.13 24.87 -22.31
CA SER A 121 -5.10 25.91 -22.42
C SER A 121 -4.82 26.29 -23.87
N VAL A 122 -4.78 25.30 -24.77
CA VAL A 122 -4.59 25.54 -26.21
C VAL A 122 -5.75 26.33 -26.81
N VAL A 123 -6.99 26.00 -26.45
CA VAL A 123 -8.19 26.69 -26.95
C VAL A 123 -8.21 28.15 -26.49
N GLU A 124 -7.93 28.40 -25.21
CA GLU A 124 -7.90 29.75 -24.62
C GLU A 124 -6.79 30.63 -25.21
N ARG A 125 -5.65 30.03 -25.58
CA ARG A 125 -4.50 30.76 -26.15
C ARG A 125 -4.48 30.82 -27.69
N ARG A 126 -5.55 30.40 -28.39
CA ARG A 126 -5.60 30.38 -29.88
C ARG A 126 -5.23 31.70 -30.54
N GLN A 127 -5.75 32.82 -30.01
CA GLN A 127 -5.48 34.15 -30.56
C GLN A 127 -4.01 34.55 -30.40
N GLN A 128 -3.41 34.23 -29.25
CA GLN A 128 -1.98 34.44 -28.99
C GLN A 128 -1.09 33.61 -29.92
N ILE A 129 -1.47 32.34 -30.16
CA ILE A 129 -0.78 31.45 -31.10
C ILE A 129 -0.87 32.02 -32.53
N GLY A 130 -2.03 32.56 -32.93
CA GLY A 130 -2.22 33.24 -34.21
C GLY A 130 -1.31 34.45 -34.38
N MET A 131 -1.19 35.28 -33.34
CA MET A 131 -0.30 36.45 -33.33
C MET A 131 1.19 36.05 -33.43
N LEU A 132 1.63 35.06 -32.63
CA LEU A 132 3.00 34.54 -32.67
C LEU A 132 3.37 34.01 -34.06
N ARG A 133 2.42 33.34 -34.73
CA ARG A 133 2.62 32.84 -36.10
C ARG A 133 2.65 33.97 -37.13
N ALA A 134 1.93 35.07 -36.92
CA ALA A 134 1.94 36.23 -37.82
C ALA A 134 3.29 36.97 -37.80
N ILE A 135 4.00 36.98 -36.67
CA ILE A 135 5.35 37.55 -36.54
C ILE A 135 6.47 36.58 -36.92
N GLY A 136 6.15 35.39 -37.46
CA GLY A 136 7.12 34.47 -38.05
C GLY A 136 7.51 33.24 -37.21
N TYR A 137 6.87 32.98 -36.07
CA TYR A 137 7.14 31.73 -35.32
C TYR A 137 6.70 30.49 -36.11
N THR A 138 7.56 29.47 -36.14
CA THR A 138 7.24 28.20 -36.77
C THR A 138 6.29 27.37 -35.91
N ARG A 139 5.50 26.49 -36.56
CA ARG A 139 4.60 25.54 -35.87
C ARG A 139 5.34 24.68 -34.83
N GLY A 140 6.59 24.31 -35.13
CA GLY A 140 7.44 23.54 -34.23
C GLY A 140 7.86 24.32 -32.98
N THR A 141 8.24 25.59 -33.13
CA THR A 141 8.65 26.43 -32.00
C THR A 141 7.50 26.65 -31.01
N VAL A 142 6.28 26.87 -31.53
CA VAL A 142 5.08 27.00 -30.69
C VAL A 142 4.79 25.68 -29.96
N ALA A 143 4.78 24.55 -30.67
CA ALA A 143 4.56 23.24 -30.05
C ALA A 143 5.60 22.91 -28.97
N LEU A 144 6.87 23.23 -29.21
CA LEU A 144 7.97 22.98 -28.27
C LEU A 144 7.82 23.81 -26.99
N SER A 145 7.36 25.06 -27.09
CA SER A 145 7.06 25.88 -25.90
C SER A 145 5.97 25.25 -25.02
N PHE A 146 4.89 24.75 -25.63
CA PHE A 146 3.81 24.09 -24.87
C PHE A 146 4.26 22.76 -24.26
N ILE A 147 5.09 21.99 -24.97
CA ILE A 147 5.67 20.75 -24.45
C ILE A 147 6.58 21.06 -23.25
N LEU A 148 7.41 22.10 -23.32
CA LEU A 148 8.27 22.51 -22.21
C LEU A 148 7.45 22.97 -21.00
N GLU A 149 6.42 23.78 -21.20
CA GLU A 149 5.49 24.20 -20.14
C GLU A 149 4.83 22.99 -19.48
N SER A 150 4.32 22.06 -20.29
CA SER A 150 3.68 20.82 -19.80
C SER A 150 4.66 19.91 -19.06
N THR A 151 5.89 19.79 -19.57
CA THR A 151 6.96 19.01 -18.95
C THR A 151 7.33 19.57 -17.58
N PHE A 152 7.43 20.89 -17.48
CA PHE A 152 7.74 21.57 -16.23
C PHE A 152 6.64 21.35 -15.19
N VAL A 153 5.37 21.50 -15.58
CA VAL A 153 4.22 21.22 -14.70
C VAL A 153 4.18 19.75 -14.28
N ALA A 154 4.40 18.81 -15.20
CA ALA A 154 4.44 17.39 -14.89
C ALA A 154 5.59 17.04 -13.93
N ALA A 155 6.79 17.61 -14.14
CA ALA A 155 7.94 17.41 -13.27
C ALA A 155 7.66 17.92 -11.84
N LEU A 156 7.11 19.13 -11.71
CA LEU A 156 6.72 19.68 -10.40
C LEU A 156 5.63 18.85 -9.73
N GLY A 157 4.65 18.36 -10.48
CA GLY A 157 3.59 17.50 -9.94
C GLY A 157 4.14 16.17 -9.40
N VAL A 158 5.03 15.53 -10.15
CA VAL A 158 5.68 14.28 -9.71
C VAL A 158 6.58 14.52 -8.50
N LEU A 159 7.41 15.56 -8.51
CA LEU A 159 8.30 15.88 -7.40
C LEU A 159 7.52 16.20 -6.11
N SER A 160 6.50 17.06 -6.21
CA SER A 160 5.67 17.41 -5.06
C SER A 160 4.85 16.22 -4.56
N GLY A 161 4.31 15.40 -5.46
CA GLY A 161 3.58 14.18 -5.10
C GLY A 161 4.45 13.16 -4.36
N VAL A 162 5.66 12.89 -4.86
CA VAL A 162 6.62 11.98 -4.19
C VAL A 162 7.05 12.56 -2.84
N GLY A 163 7.35 13.86 -2.78
CA GLY A 163 7.72 14.53 -1.53
C GLY A 163 6.63 14.42 -0.47
N LEU A 164 5.37 14.71 -0.84
CA LEU A 164 4.21 14.59 0.05
C LEU A 164 3.95 13.14 0.47
N ALA A 165 4.10 12.17 -0.43
CA ALA A 165 3.93 10.76 -0.12
C ALA A 165 4.96 10.26 0.90
N ILE A 166 6.24 10.62 0.73
CA ILE A 166 7.31 10.26 1.67
C ILE A 166 7.09 10.94 3.01
N TRP A 167 6.72 12.23 3.00
CA TRP A 167 6.46 13.00 4.22
C TRP A 167 5.30 12.42 5.02
N LEU A 168 4.18 12.12 4.36
CA LEU A 168 3.01 11.51 4.99
C LEU A 168 3.32 10.10 5.50
N SER A 169 4.05 9.29 4.71
CA SER A 169 4.47 7.95 5.12
C SER A 169 5.36 7.97 6.36
N TYR A 170 6.30 8.91 6.44
CA TYR A 170 7.17 9.09 7.60
C TYR A 170 6.36 9.52 8.84
N PHE A 171 5.44 10.46 8.67
CA PHE A 171 4.59 10.96 9.75
C PHE A 171 3.71 9.86 10.35
N LEU A 172 3.07 9.03 9.51
CA LEU A 172 2.20 7.94 9.95
C LEU A 172 2.94 6.84 10.73
N ILE A 173 4.22 6.61 10.43
CA ILE A 173 5.03 5.59 11.11
C ILE A 173 5.58 6.11 12.43
N THR A 174 5.83 7.41 12.53
CA THR A 174 6.36 8.06 13.74
C THR A 174 5.25 8.40 14.75
N SER A 175 3.98 8.38 14.34
CA SER A 175 2.87 8.69 15.24
C SER A 175 2.54 7.51 16.17
N ASP A 176 2.43 7.78 17.47
CA ASP A 176 2.12 6.81 18.53
C ASP A 176 0.79 6.04 18.32
N GLU A 177 -0.10 6.56 17.46
CA GLU A 177 -1.36 5.91 17.08
C GLU A 177 -1.18 4.62 16.28
N PHE A 178 -0.02 4.43 15.64
CA PHE A 178 0.33 3.23 14.89
C PHE A 178 1.56 2.57 15.51
N PRO A 179 1.39 1.75 16.58
CA PRO A 179 2.48 1.00 17.17
C PRO A 179 2.96 -0.06 16.18
N THR A 180 3.84 0.35 15.27
CA THR A 180 4.50 -0.55 14.33
C THR A 180 5.64 -1.23 15.09
N SER A 181 5.54 -2.56 15.17
CA SER A 181 6.48 -3.43 15.89
C SER A 181 7.85 -3.39 15.22
N GLU A 182 8.77 -2.52 15.67
CA GLU A 182 10.22 -2.44 15.32
C GLU A 182 10.59 -2.82 13.87
N SER A 183 9.68 -2.61 12.93
CA SER A 183 9.83 -3.09 11.56
C SER A 183 10.52 -1.96 10.83
N ALA A 184 11.72 -2.24 10.31
CA ALA A 184 12.51 -1.26 9.60
C ALA A 184 11.65 -0.59 8.51
N TYR A 185 11.52 0.74 8.58
CA TYR A 185 10.86 1.51 7.53
C TYR A 185 11.68 1.39 6.25
N VAL A 186 11.16 0.62 5.28
CA VAL A 186 11.81 0.42 3.98
C VAL A 186 11.03 1.20 2.93
N ILE A 187 11.66 2.21 2.35
CA ILE A 187 11.13 2.94 1.21
C ILE A 187 11.48 2.17 -0.07
N PRO A 188 10.49 1.71 -0.86
CA PRO A 188 10.74 1.00 -2.11
C PRO A 188 11.09 1.98 -3.24
N TRP A 189 12.31 2.52 -3.21
CA TRP A 189 12.80 3.52 -4.17
C TRP A 189 12.59 3.11 -5.63
N PHE A 190 12.78 1.83 -5.96
CA PHE A 190 12.57 1.30 -7.30
C PHE A 190 11.11 1.42 -7.76
N GLN A 191 10.15 1.10 -6.90
CA GLN A 191 8.72 1.20 -7.23
C GLN A 191 8.29 2.66 -7.37
N ILE A 192 8.77 3.54 -6.49
CA ILE A 192 8.51 4.98 -6.58
C ILE A 192 9.06 5.51 -7.90
N ALA A 193 10.32 5.21 -8.22
CA ALA A 193 10.94 5.64 -9.48
C ALA A 193 10.19 5.14 -10.71
N LEU A 194 9.74 3.88 -10.71
CA LEU A 194 8.97 3.29 -11.80
C LEU A 194 7.61 3.99 -11.99
N ILE A 195 6.87 4.22 -10.90
CA ILE A 195 5.55 4.88 -10.94
C ILE A 195 5.71 6.35 -11.36
N SER A 196 6.69 7.05 -10.80
CA SER A 196 7.01 8.44 -11.14
C SER A 196 7.40 8.59 -12.61
N ALA A 197 8.26 7.70 -13.12
CA ALA A 197 8.64 7.69 -14.54
C ALA A 197 7.41 7.42 -15.41
N PHE A 198 6.61 6.40 -15.08
CA PHE A 198 5.38 6.09 -15.81
C PHE A 198 4.42 7.28 -15.84
N ALA A 199 4.15 7.90 -14.69
CA ALA A 199 3.26 9.05 -14.56
C ALA A 199 3.76 10.24 -15.38
N PHE A 200 5.07 10.52 -15.34
CA PHE A 200 5.70 11.59 -16.10
C PHE A 200 5.57 11.37 -17.61
N PHE A 201 5.95 10.18 -18.10
CA PHE A 201 5.87 9.85 -19.52
C PHE A 201 4.43 9.77 -20.03
N ALA A 202 3.51 9.21 -19.24
CA ALA A 202 2.09 9.16 -19.59
C ALA A 202 1.48 10.55 -19.68
N SER A 203 1.82 11.45 -18.74
CA SER A 203 1.37 12.86 -18.78
C SER A 203 1.90 13.59 -20.00
N LEU A 204 3.17 13.36 -20.35
CA LEU A 204 3.80 13.95 -21.55
C LEU A 204 3.15 13.43 -22.84
N LEU A 205 2.90 12.12 -22.92
CA LEU A 205 2.19 11.51 -24.05
C LEU A 205 0.80 12.12 -24.24
N MET A 206 0.08 12.36 -23.14
CA MET A 206 -1.25 12.96 -23.19
C MET A 206 -1.24 14.42 -23.64
N THR A 207 -0.13 15.14 -23.45
CA THR A 207 0.04 16.56 -23.86
C THR A 207 0.54 16.73 -25.29
N ILE A 208 1.17 15.72 -25.89
CA ILE A 208 1.66 15.81 -27.28
C ILE A 208 0.52 16.06 -28.28
N VAL A 209 -0.64 15.42 -28.09
CA VAL A 209 -1.81 15.58 -28.98
C VAL A 209 -2.32 17.03 -28.97
N PRO A 210 -2.68 17.66 -27.84
CA PRO A 210 -3.12 19.05 -27.82
C PRO A 210 -2.02 20.02 -28.30
N SER A 211 -0.75 19.79 -27.98
CA SER A 211 0.35 20.66 -28.47
C SER A 211 0.48 20.65 -30.00
N ARG A 212 0.25 19.50 -30.65
CA ARG A 212 0.21 19.42 -32.12
C ARG A 212 -1.00 20.12 -32.71
N LEU A 213 -2.17 19.97 -32.08
CA LEU A 213 -3.39 20.66 -32.50
C LEU A 213 -3.22 22.18 -32.39
N ALA A 214 -2.59 22.68 -31.32
CA ALA A 214 -2.23 24.09 -31.13
C ALA A 214 -1.41 24.65 -32.31
N ALA A 215 -0.43 23.87 -32.77
CA ALA A 215 0.44 24.26 -33.87
C ALA A 215 -0.27 24.29 -35.23
N SER A 216 -1.38 23.55 -35.38
CA SER A 216 -2.15 23.44 -36.63
C SER A 216 -3.26 24.48 -36.80
N VAL A 217 -3.59 25.29 -35.77
CA VAL A 217 -4.68 26.27 -35.83
C VAL A 217 -4.51 27.23 -37.02
N PRO A 218 -5.43 27.26 -38.00
CA PRO A 218 -5.34 28.15 -39.16
C PRO A 218 -5.50 29.62 -38.75
N ILE A 219 -4.62 30.48 -39.29
CA ILE A 219 -4.55 31.92 -38.98
C ILE A 219 -5.86 32.64 -39.34
N ALA A 220 -6.56 32.17 -40.39
CA ALA A 220 -7.80 32.75 -40.88
C ALA A 220 -9.02 32.52 -39.96
N GLU A 221 -9.03 31.47 -39.14
CA GLU A 221 -10.11 31.22 -38.17
C GLU A 221 -9.88 31.96 -36.85
N ALA A 222 -8.62 32.24 -36.49
CA ALA A 222 -8.28 32.94 -35.25
C ALA A 222 -8.65 34.44 -35.27
N LEU A 223 -8.83 35.03 -36.47
CA LEU A 223 -9.24 36.43 -36.67
C LEU A 223 -10.71 36.60 -37.05
N ARG A 224 -11.45 35.49 -37.27
CA ARG A 224 -12.88 35.49 -37.67
C ARG A 224 -13.82 35.10 -36.52
N TYR A 225 -13.35 35.19 -35.28
CA TYR A 225 -14.16 35.09 -34.08
C TYR A 225 -14.35 36.50 -33.51
N GLU A 226 -15.23 37.26 -34.17
CA GLU A 226 -16.14 38.22 -33.53
C GLU A 226 -17.56 37.71 -33.75
#